data_AF-A0A7S3WSG8-F1
#
_entry.id   AF-A0A7S3WSG8-F1
#
_cell.length_a   1.000
_cell.length_b   1.000
_cell.length_c   1.000
_cell.angle_alpha   90.00
_cell.angle_beta   90.00
_cell.angle_gamma   90.00
#
_symmetry.space_group_name_H-M   'P 1'
#
loop_
_entity.id
_entity.type
_entity.pdbx_description
1 polymer ?
#
loop_
_entity_poly.entity_id
_entity_poly.type
_entity_poly.pdbx_seq_one_letter_code
_entity_poly.pdbx_strand_id
1 'polypeptide(L)'
;SVEEGAAAAEEERAAAVAPGMAKLPDSLPGPPSYYPDLRGADVSQREELAFSDSSGGNVINDKIFNVSRADWHLSLGSVVEWRLTGAEAPGTGAKTHPYHQHMTHFQVVDVRMQGPAKAEHEPLVAVGDWRDTLPLYGGLPAECSPYTSPRISRISP
;
A
#
# COMPACT_ATOMS: atom_id res chain seq x y z
N SER A 1 23.28 -31.98 34.08
CA SER A 1 22.30 -30.98 34.54
C SER A 1 22.75 -29.61 34.09
N VAL A 2 22.35 -29.21 32.89
CA VAL A 2 22.53 -27.84 32.37
C VAL A 2 21.28 -27.56 31.52
N GLU A 3 20.13 -27.52 32.19
CA GLU A 3 18.88 -26.94 31.68
C GLU A 3 18.51 -25.85 32.68
N GLU A 4 18.96 -24.63 32.45
CA GLU A 4 18.39 -23.39 32.99
C GLU A 4 19.30 -22.24 32.56
N GLY A 5 18.88 -21.47 31.56
CA GLY A 5 19.65 -20.29 31.12
C GLY A 5 19.17 -19.66 29.82
N ALA A 6 18.41 -20.39 29.00
CA ALA A 6 17.94 -19.88 27.71
C ALA A 6 16.59 -19.14 27.77
N ALA A 7 15.85 -19.21 28.89
CA ALA A 7 14.47 -18.69 28.97
C ALA A 7 14.34 -17.26 29.54
N ALA A 8 15.44 -16.60 29.89
CA ALA A 8 15.40 -15.27 30.52
C ALA A 8 15.88 -14.12 29.61
N ALA A 9 16.08 -14.38 28.32
CA ALA A 9 16.66 -13.41 27.39
C ALA A 9 15.65 -12.75 26.44
N GLU A 10 14.34 -12.94 26.64
CA GLU A 10 13.30 -12.42 25.75
C GLU A 10 12.42 -11.32 26.38
N GLU A 11 12.77 -10.82 27.56
CA GLU A 11 12.05 -9.72 28.18
C GLU A 11 12.99 -8.54 28.43
N GLU A 12 12.60 -7.37 27.94
CA GLU A 12 13.22 -6.05 28.16
C GLU A 12 14.37 -5.65 27.22
N ARG A 13 14.10 -5.54 25.92
CA ARG A 13 14.82 -4.59 25.05
C ARG A 13 14.14 -3.22 25.08
N ALA A 14 14.03 -2.61 26.26
CA ALA A 14 13.72 -1.19 26.36
C ALA A 14 14.89 -0.42 25.74
N ALA A 15 14.69 0.19 24.58
CA ALA A 15 15.68 1.04 23.95
C ALA A 15 16.00 2.19 24.91
N ALA A 16 17.18 2.14 25.55
CA ALA A 16 17.68 3.24 26.35
C ALA A 16 17.78 4.49 25.46
N VAL A 17 16.92 5.47 25.71
CA VAL A 17 16.95 6.76 25.02
C VAL A 17 18.27 7.45 25.40
N ALA A 18 19.14 7.68 24.43
CA ALA A 18 20.42 8.34 24.66
C ALA A 18 20.21 9.72 25.32
N PRO A 19 21.10 10.17 26.23
CA PRO A 19 20.96 11.47 26.89
C PRO A 19 20.86 12.59 25.85
N GLY A 20 19.79 13.39 25.92
CA GLY A 20 19.52 14.49 24.98
C GLY A 20 18.58 14.15 23.82
N MET A 21 18.15 12.90 23.67
CA MET A 21 17.07 12.53 22.73
C MET A 21 15.70 12.73 23.38
N ALA A 22 14.78 13.38 22.67
CA ALA A 22 13.39 13.42 23.08
C ALA A 22 12.81 11.99 23.05
N LYS A 23 12.18 11.56 24.15
CA LYS A 23 11.42 10.31 24.16
C LYS A 23 10.27 10.45 23.15
N LEU A 24 10.31 9.70 22.06
CA LEU A 24 9.20 9.62 21.13
C LEU A 24 8.01 8.96 21.84
N PRO A 25 6.77 9.35 21.51
CA PRO A 25 5.60 8.70 22.07
C PRO A 25 5.58 7.23 21.64
N ASP A 26 5.18 6.37 22.57
CA ASP A 26 5.07 4.92 22.34
C ASP A 26 3.93 4.60 21.34
N SER A 27 3.03 5.56 21.10
CA SER A 27 1.98 5.51 20.08
C SER A 27 1.78 6.89 19.44
N LEU A 28 1.70 6.94 18.11
CA LEU A 28 1.24 8.14 17.40
C LEU A 28 -0.28 8.30 17.62
N PRO A 29 -0.80 9.54 17.62
CA PRO A 29 -2.25 9.75 17.57
C PRO A 29 -2.83 9.03 16.35
N GLY A 30 -3.98 8.40 16.54
CA GLY A 30 -4.72 7.78 15.44
C GLY A 30 -5.11 8.80 14.36
N PRO A 31 -5.61 8.33 13.20
CA PRO A 31 -6.04 9.24 12.15
C PRO A 31 -7.12 10.20 12.67
N PRO A 32 -7.22 11.41 12.09
CA PRO A 32 -8.31 12.33 12.41
C PRO A 32 -9.68 11.66 12.37
N SER A 33 -10.61 12.08 13.23
CA SER A 33 -11.94 11.45 13.37
C SER A 33 -12.78 11.45 12.09
N TYR A 34 -12.46 12.30 11.12
CA TYR A 34 -13.09 12.32 9.78
C TYR A 34 -12.55 11.25 8.82
N TYR A 35 -11.58 10.42 9.25
CA TYR A 35 -11.13 9.22 8.58
C TYR A 35 -11.67 7.98 9.30
N PRO A 36 -12.94 7.60 9.07
CA PRO A 36 -13.51 6.40 9.66
C PRO A 36 -12.77 5.15 9.17
N ASP A 37 -12.79 4.06 9.92
CA ASP A 37 -12.25 2.80 9.43
C ASP A 37 -13.13 2.23 8.29
N LEU A 38 -12.55 2.08 7.10
CA LEU A 38 -13.23 1.62 5.88
C LEU A 38 -13.07 0.12 5.62
N ARG A 39 -12.29 -0.62 6.43
CA ARG A 39 -12.03 -2.07 6.22
C ARG A 39 -13.28 -2.97 6.26
N GLY A 40 -14.42 -2.45 6.72
CA GLY A 40 -15.72 -3.12 6.71
C GLY A 40 -16.87 -2.23 6.22
N ALA A 41 -16.55 -1.14 5.51
CA ALA A 41 -17.56 -0.22 5.00
C ALA A 41 -18.38 -0.85 3.86
N ASP A 42 -19.61 -0.35 3.67
CA ASP A 42 -20.43 -0.72 2.53
C ASP A 42 -19.90 -0.09 1.24
N VAL A 43 -19.31 -0.90 0.38
CA VAL A 43 -18.63 -0.46 -0.84
C VAL A 43 -19.65 -0.30 -1.96
N SER A 44 -19.86 0.94 -2.38
CA SER A 44 -20.79 1.30 -3.46
C SER A 44 -20.26 0.93 -4.85
N GLN A 45 -18.94 0.90 -5.03
CA GLN A 45 -18.31 0.62 -6.32
C GLN A 45 -16.92 -0.01 -6.16
N ARG A 46 -16.57 -0.95 -7.05
CA ARG A 46 -15.27 -1.61 -7.09
C ARG A 46 -14.63 -1.44 -8.45
N GLU A 47 -13.35 -1.07 -8.48
CA GLU A 47 -12.58 -0.86 -9.71
C GLU A 47 -11.23 -1.56 -9.66
N GLU A 48 -10.67 -1.85 -10.83
CA GLU A 48 -9.31 -2.33 -10.99
C GLU A 48 -8.49 -1.33 -11.82
N LEU A 49 -7.31 -0.99 -11.32
CA LEU A 49 -6.37 -0.09 -11.97
C LEU A 49 -5.04 -0.83 -12.19
N ALA A 50 -4.77 -1.14 -13.46
CA ALA A 50 -3.53 -1.70 -13.92
C ALA A 50 -2.62 -0.60 -14.46
N PHE A 51 -1.43 -0.47 -13.88
CA PHE A 51 -0.39 0.45 -14.31
C PHE A 51 0.63 -0.31 -15.14
N SER A 52 0.84 0.12 -16.39
CA SER A 52 1.88 -0.38 -17.34
C SER A 52 1.72 -1.81 -17.89
N ASP A 53 0.48 -2.23 -18.11
CA ASP A 53 0.10 -3.47 -18.80
C ASP A 53 0.50 -3.55 -20.29
N SER A 54 0.81 -2.41 -20.92
CA SER A 54 1.29 -2.33 -22.31
C SER A 54 2.80 -2.11 -22.43
N SER A 55 3.44 -2.67 -23.47
CA SER A 55 4.90 -2.67 -23.62
C SER A 55 5.51 -1.26 -23.65
N GLY A 56 6.11 -0.84 -22.53
CA GLY A 56 6.84 0.42 -22.40
C GLY A 56 5.97 1.67 -22.32
N GLY A 57 4.66 1.53 -22.18
CA GLY A 57 3.71 2.63 -22.07
C GLY A 57 3.45 3.04 -20.61
N ASN A 58 3.39 4.36 -20.36
CA ASN A 58 2.79 4.90 -19.13
C ASN A 58 1.28 4.99 -19.35
N VAL A 59 0.58 3.91 -19.04
CA VAL A 59 -0.87 3.78 -19.21
C VAL A 59 -1.52 3.28 -17.94
N ILE A 60 -2.81 3.60 -17.79
CA ILE A 60 -3.68 3.01 -16.77
C ILE A 60 -4.81 2.31 -17.51
N ASN A 61 -4.96 1.00 -17.30
CA ASN A 61 -5.92 0.14 -18.02
C ASN A 61 -5.82 0.33 -19.54
N ASP A 62 -4.61 0.17 -20.11
CA ASP A 62 -4.28 0.37 -21.53
C ASP A 62 -4.59 1.77 -22.11
N LYS A 63 -4.91 2.76 -21.29
CA LYS A 63 -5.25 4.12 -21.74
C LYS A 63 -4.15 5.13 -21.42
N ILE A 64 -3.75 5.89 -22.45
CA ILE A 64 -2.96 7.10 -22.28
C ILE A 64 -3.85 8.21 -21.70
N PHE A 65 -3.23 9.08 -20.90
CA PHE A 65 -3.86 10.27 -20.35
C PHE A 65 -4.54 11.13 -21.44
N ASN A 66 -5.75 11.60 -21.16
CA ASN A 66 -6.50 12.49 -22.04
C ASN A 66 -7.28 13.50 -21.19
N VAL A 67 -6.95 14.79 -21.34
CA VAL A 67 -7.56 15.91 -20.60
C VAL A 67 -9.07 16.06 -20.81
N SER A 68 -9.61 15.52 -21.89
CA SER A 68 -11.04 15.60 -22.23
C SER A 68 -11.83 14.35 -21.81
N ARG A 69 -11.19 13.38 -21.14
CA ARG A 69 -11.83 12.14 -20.71
C ARG A 69 -11.87 12.05 -19.19
N ALA A 70 -13.04 11.75 -18.65
CA ALA A 70 -13.20 11.29 -17.28
C ALA A 70 -13.29 9.76 -17.27
N ASP A 71 -12.30 9.10 -16.68
CA ASP A 71 -12.24 7.62 -16.64
C ASP A 71 -13.18 7.02 -15.57
N TRP A 72 -13.54 7.78 -14.53
CA TRP A 72 -14.45 7.35 -13.47
C TRP A 72 -15.46 8.44 -13.11
N HIS A 73 -16.69 8.02 -12.83
CA HIS A 73 -17.78 8.86 -12.31
C HIS A 73 -18.28 8.25 -11.02
N LEU A 74 -18.14 8.98 -9.92
CA LEU A 74 -18.41 8.48 -8.57
C LEU A 74 -19.48 9.35 -7.91
N SER A 75 -20.26 8.74 -7.02
CA SER A 75 -21.28 9.47 -6.25
C SER A 75 -20.64 10.10 -5.03
N LEU A 76 -20.83 11.41 -4.82
CA LEU A 76 -20.35 12.12 -3.63
C LEU A 76 -20.73 11.37 -2.34
N GLY A 77 -19.75 11.15 -1.46
CA GLY A 77 -19.93 10.46 -0.17
C GLY A 77 -19.96 8.94 -0.25
N SER A 78 -19.96 8.33 -1.44
CA SER A 78 -19.92 6.87 -1.58
C SER A 78 -18.55 6.29 -1.23
N VAL A 79 -18.53 5.06 -0.71
CA VAL A 79 -17.27 4.33 -0.51
C VAL A 79 -16.94 3.55 -1.78
N VAL A 80 -15.72 3.74 -2.28
CA VAL A 80 -15.22 3.10 -3.49
C VAL A 80 -13.95 2.33 -3.16
N GLU A 81 -13.86 1.09 -3.61
CA GLU A 81 -12.69 0.23 -3.42
C GLU A 81 -11.95 0.03 -4.74
N TRP A 82 -10.66 0.35 -4.76
CA TRP A 82 -9.80 0.16 -5.92
C TRP A 82 -8.79 -0.94 -5.65
N ARG A 83 -8.72 -1.91 -6.55
CA ARG A 83 -7.62 -2.87 -6.63
C ARG A 83 -6.56 -2.31 -7.55
N LEU A 84 -5.34 -2.15 -7.06
CA LEU A 84 -4.23 -1.65 -7.85
C LEU A 84 -3.31 -2.80 -8.26
N THR A 85 -2.73 -2.72 -9.45
CA THR A 85 -1.65 -3.61 -9.88
C THR A 85 -0.58 -2.80 -10.60
N GLY A 86 0.63 -2.76 -10.07
CA GLY A 86 1.81 -2.29 -10.80
C GLY A 86 2.43 -3.49 -11.51
N ALA A 87 2.30 -3.57 -12.83
CA ALA A 87 2.95 -4.62 -13.60
C ALA A 87 3.52 -3.98 -14.86
N GLU A 88 4.76 -4.31 -15.18
CA GLU A 88 5.35 -3.96 -16.46
C GLU A 88 5.25 -5.15 -17.40
N ALA A 89 5.12 -4.89 -18.70
CA ALA A 89 5.19 -5.95 -19.70
C ALA A 89 6.54 -6.71 -19.59
N PRO A 90 6.57 -8.03 -19.80
CA PRO A 90 7.82 -8.80 -19.75
C PRO A 90 8.91 -8.17 -20.62
N GLY A 91 10.11 -7.99 -20.06
CA GLY A 91 11.28 -7.48 -20.78
C GLY A 91 11.50 -5.95 -20.77
N THR A 92 10.65 -5.16 -20.10
CA THR A 92 10.81 -3.69 -20.02
C THR A 92 11.65 -3.20 -18.83
N GLY A 93 12.16 -4.14 -18.02
CA GLY A 93 12.97 -3.86 -16.82
C GLY A 93 12.12 -3.57 -15.58
N ALA A 94 12.74 -3.66 -14.40
CA ALA A 94 12.08 -3.41 -13.13
C ALA A 94 11.77 -1.91 -12.95
N LYS A 95 10.55 -1.50 -13.27
CA LYS A 95 10.06 -0.14 -12.99
C LYS A 95 9.06 -0.17 -11.85
N THR A 96 9.15 0.84 -10.99
CA THR A 96 8.19 1.06 -9.91
C THR A 96 7.21 2.14 -10.35
N HIS A 97 5.93 1.92 -10.05
CA HIS A 97 4.84 2.83 -10.43
C HIS A 97 4.10 3.27 -9.17
N PRO A 98 4.57 4.31 -8.45
CA PRO A 98 3.83 4.80 -7.31
C PRO A 98 2.47 5.33 -7.78
N TYR A 99 1.41 4.80 -7.18
CA TYR A 99 0.07 5.33 -7.35
C TYR A 99 -0.09 6.54 -6.43
N HIS A 100 -0.57 7.65 -6.98
CA HIS A 100 -0.97 8.85 -6.25
C HIS A 100 -2.37 9.26 -6.71
N GLN A 101 -3.22 9.70 -5.78
CA GLN A 101 -4.54 10.27 -6.11
C GLN A 101 -4.73 11.66 -5.55
N HIS A 102 -5.52 12.45 -6.26
CA HIS A 102 -5.90 13.79 -5.82
C HIS A 102 -7.18 13.77 -4.99
N MET A 103 -7.44 14.89 -4.31
CA MET A 103 -8.65 15.24 -3.54
C MET A 103 -8.88 14.51 -2.21
N THR A 104 -8.74 13.19 -2.17
CA THR A 104 -9.04 12.41 -0.96
C THR A 104 -7.89 11.48 -0.61
N HIS A 105 -7.74 11.18 0.68
CA HIS A 105 -6.91 10.07 1.11
C HIS A 105 -7.68 8.76 0.94
N PHE A 106 -6.97 7.64 0.95
CA PHE A 106 -7.52 6.30 0.94
C PHE A 106 -6.97 5.49 2.11
N GLN A 107 -7.74 4.52 2.57
CA GLN A 107 -7.30 3.52 3.53
C GLN A 107 -6.85 2.26 2.79
N VAL A 108 -5.69 1.72 3.15
CA VAL A 108 -5.25 0.40 2.70
C VAL A 108 -6.08 -0.66 3.42
N VAL A 109 -6.88 -1.44 2.67
CA VAL A 109 -7.78 -2.46 3.25
C VAL A 109 -7.32 -3.90 3.00
N ASP A 110 -6.45 -4.12 2.02
CA ASP A 110 -5.77 -5.39 1.78
C ASP A 110 -4.40 -5.13 1.13
N VAL A 111 -3.40 -5.95 1.47
CA VAL A 111 -2.09 -5.94 0.81
C VAL A 111 -1.74 -7.36 0.46
N ARG A 112 -1.70 -7.66 -0.85
CA ARG A 112 -1.24 -8.96 -1.34
C ARG A 112 0.13 -8.81 -1.97
N MET A 113 1.10 -9.52 -1.40
CA MET A 113 2.44 -9.68 -1.95
C MET A 113 2.59 -11.08 -2.54
N GLN A 114 3.10 -11.17 -3.75
CA GLN A 114 3.44 -12.43 -4.42
C GLN A 114 4.91 -12.42 -4.84
N GLY A 115 5.53 -13.61 -4.90
CA GLY A 115 6.93 -13.79 -5.27
C GLY A 115 7.88 -13.97 -4.08
N PRO A 116 9.18 -14.23 -4.33
CA PRO A 116 10.19 -14.48 -3.30
C PRO A 116 10.39 -13.31 -2.34
N ALA A 117 10.10 -12.08 -2.78
CA ALA A 117 10.11 -10.88 -1.94
C ALA A 117 9.13 -10.91 -0.75
N LYS A 118 8.11 -11.80 -0.74
CA LYS A 118 7.27 -12.03 0.45
C LYS A 118 8.10 -12.52 1.65
N ALA A 119 9.20 -13.23 1.39
CA ALA A 119 10.08 -13.77 2.44
C ALA A 119 11.15 -12.78 2.92
N GLU A 120 11.37 -11.68 2.18
CA GLU A 120 12.57 -10.85 2.33
C GLU A 120 12.26 -9.38 2.67
N HIS A 121 11.02 -8.92 2.41
CA HIS A 121 10.62 -7.54 2.60
C HIS A 121 9.26 -7.41 3.27
N GLU A 122 9.20 -6.61 4.34
CA GLU A 122 7.94 -6.13 4.89
C GLU A 122 7.32 -5.07 3.96
N PRO A 123 6.00 -5.07 3.76
CA PRO A 123 5.35 -4.02 2.98
C PRO A 123 5.55 -2.65 3.67
N LEU A 124 5.91 -1.63 2.90
CA LEU A 124 6.05 -0.23 3.38
C LEU A 124 4.73 0.40 3.87
N VAL A 125 3.62 -0.32 3.73
CA VAL A 125 2.28 0.09 4.09
C VAL A 125 1.60 -1.04 4.85
N ALA A 126 0.88 -0.70 5.92
CA ALA A 126 0.10 -1.66 6.68
C ALA A 126 -1.39 -1.55 6.31
N VAL A 127 -2.12 -2.65 6.47
CA VAL A 127 -3.59 -2.62 6.40
C VAL A 127 -4.12 -1.75 7.54
N GLY A 128 -4.96 -0.77 7.20
CA GLY A 128 -5.47 0.25 8.11
C GLY A 128 -4.82 1.63 7.91
N ASP A 129 -3.69 1.71 7.23
CA ASP A 129 -3.00 2.97 6.95
C ASP A 129 -3.83 3.87 6.04
N TRP A 130 -3.91 5.15 6.40
CA TRP A 130 -4.41 6.21 5.53
C TRP A 130 -3.27 6.85 4.75
N ARG A 131 -3.41 6.93 3.43
CA ARG A 131 -2.37 7.44 2.51
C ARG A 131 -3.01 8.21 1.35
N ASP A 132 -2.21 8.99 0.63
CA ASP A 132 -2.55 9.55 -0.70
C ASP A 132 -1.70 8.94 -1.83
N THR A 133 -0.66 8.19 -1.44
CA THR A 133 0.36 7.64 -2.31
C THR A 133 0.75 6.24 -1.84
N LEU A 134 0.90 5.30 -2.77
CA LEU A 134 1.28 3.93 -2.47
C LEU A 134 2.27 3.41 -3.52
N PRO A 135 3.42 2.87 -3.12
CA PRO A 135 4.38 2.29 -4.06
C PRO A 135 3.85 0.97 -4.65
N LEU A 136 3.68 0.91 -5.97
CA LEU A 136 3.37 -0.34 -6.66
C LEU A 136 4.65 -0.91 -7.26
N TYR A 137 4.88 -2.18 -6.98
CA TYR A 137 6.02 -2.93 -7.46
C TYR A 137 5.56 -3.96 -8.50
N GLY A 138 6.20 -3.96 -9.66
CA GLY A 138 6.00 -4.92 -10.73
C GLY A 138 7.30 -5.26 -11.43
N GLY A 139 7.48 -6.53 -11.80
CA GLY A 139 8.45 -6.93 -12.82
C GLY A 139 9.95 -6.86 -12.47
N LEU A 140 10.39 -6.97 -11.22
CA LEU A 140 11.75 -7.48 -10.98
C LEU A 140 11.82 -8.95 -11.48
N PRO A 141 13.03 -9.49 -11.78
CA PRO A 141 13.16 -10.90 -12.11
C PRO A 141 12.38 -11.77 -11.12
N ALA A 142 11.87 -12.92 -11.55
CA ALA A 142 11.07 -13.83 -10.72
C ALA A 142 11.72 -14.19 -9.37
N GLU A 143 13.02 -13.93 -9.24
CA GLU A 143 13.90 -14.13 -8.09
C GLU A 143 13.90 -12.94 -7.10
N CYS A 144 13.40 -11.75 -7.46
CA CYS A 144 13.48 -10.53 -6.62
C CYS A 144 12.21 -9.65 -6.55
N SER A 145 11.13 -9.89 -7.31
CA SER A 145 9.99 -8.93 -7.32
C SER A 145 8.94 -9.16 -6.25
N PRO A 146 8.63 -8.14 -5.41
CA PRO A 146 7.31 -8.06 -4.84
C PRO A 146 6.37 -7.64 -5.98
N TYR A 147 5.40 -8.47 -6.31
CA TYR A 147 4.17 -7.97 -6.94
C TYR A 147 3.26 -7.49 -5.82
N THR A 148 2.95 -6.19 -5.77
CA THR A 148 1.95 -5.66 -4.83
C THR A 148 0.63 -5.44 -5.53
N SER A 149 -0.41 -6.10 -5.04
CA SER A 149 -1.80 -5.81 -5.42
C SER A 149 -2.59 -5.38 -4.19
N PRO A 150 -2.48 -4.11 -3.78
CA PRO A 150 -3.25 -3.59 -2.67
C PRO A 150 -4.70 -3.38 -3.09
N ARG A 151 -5.61 -3.50 -2.12
CA ARG A 151 -6.93 -2.88 -2.19
C ARG A 151 -6.95 -1.67 -1.28
N ILE A 152 -7.50 -0.59 -1.81
CA ILE A 152 -7.68 0.67 -1.09
C ILE A 152 -9.15 1.04 -1.11
N SER A 153 -9.64 1.62 -0.02
CA SER A 153 -11.00 2.18 0.05
C SER A 153 -10.93 3.68 0.32
N ARG A 154 -11.85 4.45 -0.28
CA ARG A 154 -11.98 5.89 -0.04
C ARG A 154 -13.43 6.33 -0.05
N ILE A 155 -13.70 7.48 0.56
CA ILE A 155 -14.96 8.20 0.39
C ILE A 155 -14.80 9.11 -0.82
N SER A 156 -15.71 9.00 -1.80
CA SER A 156 -15.71 9.87 -2.98
C SER A 156 -15.97 11.33 -2.56
N PRO A 157 -15.15 12.29 -3.03
CA PRO A 157 -15.43 13.70 -2.86
C PRO A 157 -16.54 14.17 -3.81
#